data_AF-A0A6L2QC08-F1
#
_entry.id   AF-A0A6L2QC08-F1
#
_cell.length_a   1.000
_cell.length_b   1.000
_cell.length_c   1.000
_cell.angle_alpha   90.00
_cell.angle_beta   90.00
_cell.angle_gamma   90.00
#
_symmetry.space_group_name_H-M   'P 1'
#
loop_
_entity.id
_entity.type
_entity.pdbx_description
1 polymer ?
#
loop_
_entity_poly.entity_id
_entity_poly.type
_entity_poly.pdbx_seq_one_letter_code
_entity_poly.pdbx_strand_id
1 'polypeptide(L)'
;MITNDTRGSHEIKSKTALAKAAINKKKTVFTSKLDLNLRKKLVKCYTWSTALYDAEKWTLHEVDQKYLESFEMWCWRRIEKISWTDHVRNEEVLDTVKERNILHTIKRRKAITQLVLSCTELPSKTRLKERGKVINDGKTRKKA
;
A
#
# COMPACT_ATOMS: atom_id res chain seq x y z
N MET A 1 2.03 -12.82 -26.98
CA MET A 1 0.95 -12.43 -26.03
C MET A 1 1.55 -12.40 -24.64
N ILE A 2 1.59 -11.24 -24.00
CA ILE A 2 2.27 -11.05 -22.70
C ILE A 2 1.23 -11.14 -21.58
N THR A 3 1.31 -12.20 -20.78
CA THR A 3 0.43 -12.49 -19.64
C THR A 3 1.17 -12.12 -18.34
N ASN A 4 1.28 -10.83 -18.01
CA ASN A 4 2.04 -10.39 -16.81
C ASN A 4 1.22 -9.67 -15.74
N ASP A 5 -0.05 -9.30 -15.99
CA ASP A 5 -0.83 -8.45 -15.07
C ASP A 5 -1.86 -9.17 -14.20
N THR A 6 -2.16 -10.44 -14.46
CA THR A 6 -3.20 -11.18 -13.71
C THR A 6 -2.84 -11.40 -12.24
N ARG A 7 -1.55 -11.49 -11.90
CA ARG A 7 -1.11 -11.85 -10.54
C ARG A 7 -1.31 -10.71 -9.54
N GLY A 8 -0.93 -9.49 -9.89
CA GLY A 8 -1.07 -8.32 -9.01
C GLY A 8 -2.53 -8.00 -8.70
N SER A 9 -3.38 -7.94 -9.72
CA SER A 9 -4.82 -7.68 -9.54
C SER A 9 -5.51 -8.80 -8.76
N HIS A 10 -5.08 -10.06 -8.90
CA HIS A 10 -5.62 -11.18 -8.11
C HIS A 10 -5.27 -11.06 -6.62
N GLU A 11 -4.03 -10.67 -6.30
CA GLU A 11 -3.61 -10.44 -4.91
C GLU A 11 -4.42 -9.33 -4.24
N ILE A 12 -4.66 -8.20 -4.95
CA ILE A 12 -5.49 -7.08 -4.46
C ILE A 12 -6.91 -7.57 -4.15
N LYS A 13 -7.52 -8.32 -5.08
CA LYS A 13 -8.87 -8.89 -4.90
C LYS A 13 -8.92 -9.84 -3.72
N SER A 14 -7.94 -10.73 -3.60
CA SER A 14 -7.84 -11.70 -2.50
C SER A 14 -7.71 -11.02 -1.13
N LYS A 15 -6.80 -10.04 -0.98
CA LYS A 15 -6.64 -9.29 0.27
C LYS A 15 -7.87 -8.48 0.63
N THR A 16 -8.51 -7.88 -0.37
CA THR A 16 -9.79 -7.19 -0.19
C THR A 16 -10.89 -8.14 0.28
N ALA A 17 -10.97 -9.35 -0.27
CA ALA A 17 -11.92 -10.37 0.17
C ALA A 17 -11.67 -10.80 1.62
N LEU A 18 -10.41 -11.00 2.03
CA LEU A 18 -10.07 -11.26 3.44
C LEU A 18 -10.52 -10.11 4.35
N ALA A 19 -10.27 -8.87 3.96
CA ALA A 19 -10.67 -7.70 4.74
C ALA A 19 -12.20 -7.58 4.87
N LYS A 20 -12.95 -7.84 3.79
CA LYS A 20 -14.41 -7.94 3.81
C LYS A 20 -14.90 -9.04 4.77
N ALA A 21 -14.26 -10.22 4.72
CA ALA A 21 -14.58 -11.33 5.60
C ALA A 21 -14.31 -10.98 7.09
N ALA A 22 -13.21 -10.27 7.38
CA ALA A 22 -12.89 -9.82 8.73
C ALA A 22 -13.94 -8.84 9.29
N ILE A 23 -14.41 -7.89 8.48
CA ILE A 23 -15.50 -6.97 8.85
C ILE A 23 -16.79 -7.78 9.13
N ASN A 24 -17.16 -8.68 8.22
CA ASN A 24 -18.38 -9.47 8.37
C ASN A 24 -18.35 -10.38 9.61
N LYS A 25 -17.19 -10.98 9.91
CA LYS A 25 -16.98 -11.81 11.11
C LYS A 25 -17.21 -11.03 12.41
N LYS A 26 -16.90 -9.73 12.42
CA LYS A 26 -17.07 -8.81 13.56
C LYS A 26 -18.21 -7.81 13.33
N LYS A 27 -19.23 -8.15 12.53
CA LYS A 27 -20.31 -7.23 12.14
C LYS A 27 -20.99 -6.54 13.32
N THR A 28 -21.14 -7.25 14.44
CA THR A 28 -21.79 -6.75 15.66
C THR A 28 -21.04 -5.55 16.24
N VAL A 29 -19.71 -5.57 16.21
CA VAL A 29 -18.87 -4.47 16.69
C VAL A 29 -18.98 -3.25 15.77
N PHE A 30 -19.00 -3.46 14.46
CA PHE A 30 -19.11 -2.37 13.48
C PHE A 30 -20.53 -1.78 13.39
N THR A 31 -21.55 -2.53 13.83
CA THR A 31 -22.98 -2.16 13.73
C THR A 31 -23.59 -1.81 15.09
N SER A 32 -22.84 -1.87 16.18
CA SER A 32 -23.33 -1.52 17.52
C SER A 32 -23.59 -0.01 17.67
N LYS A 33 -24.13 0.41 18.83
CA LYS A 33 -24.36 1.83 19.19
C LYS A 33 -23.06 2.60 19.52
N LEU A 34 -21.90 2.10 19.09
CA LEU A 34 -20.62 2.78 19.32
C LEU A 34 -20.54 4.09 18.54
N ASP A 35 -19.79 5.04 19.10
CA ASP A 35 -19.51 6.31 18.44
C ASP A 35 -18.94 6.09 17.03
N LEU A 36 -19.36 6.94 16.10
CA LEU A 36 -18.97 6.82 14.69
C LEU A 36 -17.44 6.94 14.54
N ASN A 37 -16.78 7.83 15.30
CA ASN A 37 -15.33 7.99 15.20
C ASN A 37 -14.59 6.75 15.70
N LEU A 38 -15.10 6.09 16.75
CA LEU A 38 -14.53 4.84 17.22
C LEU A 38 -14.65 3.73 16.16
N ARG A 39 -15.82 3.62 15.51
CA ARG A 39 -16.01 2.64 14.42
C ARG A 39 -15.12 2.93 13.22
N LYS A 40 -14.93 4.22 12.86
CA LYS A 40 -13.96 4.64 11.83
C LYS A 40 -12.54 4.19 12.17
N LYS A 41 -12.09 4.40 13.42
CA LYS A 41 -10.77 3.93 13.90
C LYS A 41 -10.63 2.42 13.82
N LEU A 42 -11.69 1.66 14.18
CA LEU A 42 -11.68 0.21 14.09
C LEU A 42 -11.56 -0.28 12.64
N VAL A 43 -12.29 0.32 11.69
CA VAL A 43 -12.16 -0.05 10.28
C VAL A 43 -10.77 0.26 9.75
N LYS A 44 -10.21 1.43 10.06
CA LYS A 44 -8.81 1.71 9.71
C LYS A 44 -7.85 0.67 10.31
N CYS A 45 -8.02 0.34 11.58
CA CYS A 45 -7.14 -0.61 12.27
C CYS A 45 -7.19 -2.01 11.65
N TYR A 46 -8.38 -2.57 11.41
CA TYR A 46 -8.53 -3.95 10.92
C TYR A 46 -8.45 -4.04 9.39
N THR A 47 -9.16 -3.15 8.71
CA THR A 47 -9.37 -3.24 7.27
C THR A 47 -8.15 -2.71 6.55
N TRP A 48 -7.55 -1.57 6.97
CA TRP A 48 -6.39 -1.03 6.27
C TRP A 48 -5.15 -1.87 6.58
N SER A 49 -5.02 -2.44 7.78
CA SER A 49 -3.91 -3.36 8.06
C SER A 49 -3.99 -4.63 7.20
N THR A 50 -5.19 -5.23 7.08
CA THR A 50 -5.39 -6.47 6.31
C THR A 50 -5.28 -6.24 4.81
N ALA A 51 -5.93 -5.18 4.31
CA ALA A 51 -5.95 -4.88 2.88
C ALA A 51 -4.60 -4.36 2.40
N LEU A 52 -3.94 -3.47 3.15
CA LEU A 52 -2.69 -2.82 2.72
C LEU A 52 -1.42 -3.62 3.08
N TYR A 53 -1.57 -4.83 3.59
CA TYR A 53 -0.43 -5.71 3.82
C TYR A 53 0.23 -6.03 2.48
N ASP A 54 1.52 -5.71 2.36
CA ASP A 54 2.31 -5.85 1.11
C ASP A 54 1.84 -4.95 -0.06
N ALA A 55 1.06 -3.89 0.20
CA ALA A 55 0.60 -2.97 -0.85
C ALA A 55 1.75 -2.22 -1.57
N GLU A 56 2.95 -2.25 -1.00
CA GLU A 56 4.17 -1.70 -1.59
C GLU A 56 4.57 -2.43 -2.87
N LYS A 57 4.29 -3.75 -2.95
CA LYS A 57 4.63 -4.63 -4.07
C LYS A 57 3.59 -4.64 -5.18
N TRP A 58 2.40 -4.08 -4.94
CA TRP A 58 1.31 -4.12 -5.90
C TRP A 58 1.60 -3.25 -7.11
N THR A 59 1.25 -3.70 -8.31
CA THR A 59 1.14 -2.82 -9.48
C THR A 59 -0.30 -2.32 -9.56
N LEU A 60 -0.52 -1.00 -9.45
CA LEU A 60 -1.86 -0.42 -9.39
C LEU A 60 -2.31 0.03 -10.79
N HIS A 61 -3.18 -0.74 -11.40
CA HIS A 61 -3.87 -0.35 -12.63
C HIS A 61 -5.13 0.49 -12.33
N GLU A 62 -5.66 1.19 -13.33
CA GLU A 62 -6.90 1.98 -13.16
C GLU A 62 -8.09 1.13 -12.69
N VAL A 63 -8.17 -0.11 -13.19
CA VAL A 63 -9.23 -1.06 -12.79
C VAL A 63 -9.11 -1.43 -11.32
N ASP A 64 -7.88 -1.65 -10.83
CA ASP A 64 -7.64 -1.98 -9.43
C ASP A 64 -7.87 -0.78 -8.52
N GLN A 65 -7.58 0.44 -8.99
CA GLN A 65 -7.89 1.68 -8.27
C GLN A 65 -9.40 1.84 -8.05
N LYS A 66 -10.20 1.70 -9.12
CA LYS A 66 -11.68 1.73 -9.03
C LYS A 66 -12.23 0.62 -8.12
N TYR A 67 -11.61 -0.56 -8.14
CA TYR A 67 -11.99 -1.66 -7.27
C TYR A 67 -11.72 -1.33 -5.78
N LEU A 68 -10.59 -0.72 -5.47
CA LEU A 68 -10.24 -0.29 -4.12
C LEU A 68 -11.15 0.85 -3.62
N GLU A 69 -11.51 1.81 -4.47
CA GLU A 69 -12.49 2.85 -4.16
C GLU A 69 -13.87 2.26 -3.84
N SER A 70 -14.33 1.31 -4.66
CA SER A 70 -15.59 0.60 -4.43
C SER A 70 -15.57 -0.20 -3.12
N PHE A 71 -14.42 -0.79 -2.78
CA PHE A 71 -14.22 -1.46 -1.51
C PHE A 71 -14.25 -0.49 -0.31
N GLU A 72 -13.62 0.67 -0.44
CA GLU A 72 -13.67 1.71 0.59
C GLU A 72 -15.12 2.17 0.83
N MET A 73 -15.88 2.43 -0.23
CA MET A 73 -17.30 2.77 -0.14
C MET A 73 -18.12 1.69 0.55
N TRP A 74 -17.85 0.42 0.24
CA TRP A 74 -18.49 -0.71 0.91
C TRP A 74 -18.22 -0.71 2.42
N CYS A 75 -17.00 -0.39 2.85
CA CYS A 75 -16.65 -0.31 4.27
C CYS A 75 -17.40 0.82 4.99
N TRP A 76 -17.46 2.01 4.39
CA TRP A 76 -18.12 3.17 5.00
C TRP A 76 -19.62 2.99 5.13
N ARG A 77 -20.29 2.53 4.06
CA ARG A 77 -21.74 2.23 4.09
C ARG A 77 -22.09 1.21 5.16
N ARG A 78 -21.23 0.22 5.39
CA ARG A 78 -21.43 -0.79 6.46
C ARG A 78 -21.37 -0.19 7.86
N ILE A 79 -20.44 0.73 8.12
CA ILE A 79 -20.36 1.41 9.43
C ILE A 79 -21.54 2.35 9.63
N GLU A 80 -21.92 3.09 8.58
CA GLU A 80 -23.04 4.04 8.65
C GLU A 80 -24.41 3.37 8.62
N LYS A 81 -24.44 2.04 8.40
CA LYS A 81 -25.67 1.22 8.31
C LYS A 81 -26.59 1.64 7.16
N ILE A 82 -26.01 2.21 6.12
CA ILE A 82 -26.73 2.65 4.93
C ILE A 82 -27.16 1.42 4.14
N SER A 83 -28.47 1.26 4.01
CA SER A 83 -29.09 0.26 3.14
C SER A 83 -29.01 0.72 1.67
N TRP A 84 -29.17 -0.24 0.76
CA TRP A 84 -29.35 0.08 -0.66
C TRP A 84 -30.65 0.87 -0.90
N THR A 85 -31.65 0.68 -0.04
CA THR A 85 -32.96 1.36 -0.09
C THR A 85 -32.88 2.84 0.26
N ASP A 86 -31.82 3.27 0.95
CA ASP A 86 -31.66 4.67 1.37
C ASP A 86 -31.24 5.56 0.20
N HIS A 87 -30.84 4.97 -0.95
CA HIS A 87 -30.43 5.66 -2.18
C HIS A 87 -29.40 6.81 -1.98
N VAL A 88 -28.60 6.73 -0.91
CA VAL A 88 -27.58 7.73 -0.56
C VAL A 88 -26.46 7.76 -1.60
N ARG A 89 -26.06 8.96 -2.04
CA ARG A 89 -24.98 9.16 -3.02
C ARG A 89 -23.61 8.89 -2.39
N ASN A 90 -22.63 8.46 -3.20
CA ASN A 90 -21.27 8.20 -2.70
C ASN A 90 -20.60 9.46 -2.13
N GLU A 91 -20.90 10.64 -2.71
CA GLU A 91 -20.41 11.94 -2.23
C GLU A 91 -20.89 12.26 -0.81
N GLU A 92 -22.15 11.94 -0.51
CA GLU A 92 -22.76 12.18 0.81
C GLU A 92 -22.17 11.26 1.89
N VAL A 93 -21.90 10.00 1.53
CA VAL A 93 -21.16 9.07 2.40
C VAL A 93 -19.76 9.62 2.69
N LEU A 94 -19.07 10.13 1.66
CA LEU A 94 -17.72 10.69 1.82
C LEU A 94 -17.71 11.97 2.67
N ASP A 95 -18.72 12.84 2.55
CA ASP A 95 -18.83 14.05 3.36
C ASP A 95 -19.16 13.74 4.82
N THR A 96 -19.88 12.65 5.10
CA THR A 96 -20.13 12.20 6.48
C THR A 96 -18.87 11.59 7.11
N VAL A 97 -18.07 10.88 6.31
CA VAL A 97 -16.87 10.23 6.79
C VAL A 97 -15.73 11.24 6.99
N LYS A 98 -15.52 12.18 6.05
CA LYS A 98 -14.39 13.15 6.00
C LYS A 98 -13.02 12.51 6.20
N GLU A 99 -12.79 11.34 5.59
CA GLU A 99 -11.53 10.59 5.74
C GLU A 99 -10.70 10.53 4.46
N ARG A 100 -9.41 10.27 4.63
CA ARG A 100 -8.47 10.08 3.52
C ARG A 100 -8.70 8.74 2.83
N ASN A 101 -8.80 8.80 1.50
CA ASN A 101 -8.99 7.66 0.62
C ASN A 101 -7.86 6.61 0.74
N ILE A 102 -8.22 5.33 0.57
CA ILE A 102 -7.28 4.20 0.65
C ILE A 102 -6.12 4.31 -0.36
N LEU A 103 -6.40 4.83 -1.56
CA LEU A 103 -5.39 5.05 -2.60
C LEU A 103 -4.37 6.10 -2.19
N HIS A 104 -4.79 7.17 -1.52
CA HIS A 104 -3.87 8.17 -0.99
C HIS A 104 -2.91 7.55 0.04
N THR A 105 -3.41 6.62 0.86
CA THR A 105 -2.60 5.88 1.83
C THR A 105 -1.58 4.96 1.12
N ILE A 106 -1.99 4.26 0.06
CA ILE A 106 -1.09 3.39 -0.72
C ILE A 106 -0.02 4.21 -1.42
N LYS A 107 -0.40 5.30 -2.11
CA LYS A 107 0.54 6.21 -2.80
C LYS A 107 1.57 6.77 -1.82
N ARG A 108 1.13 7.20 -0.63
CA ARG A 108 2.02 7.70 0.43
C ARG A 108 3.00 6.62 0.92
N ARG A 109 2.53 5.41 1.21
CA ARG A 109 3.40 4.31 1.67
C ARG A 109 4.46 3.96 0.63
N LYS A 110 4.06 3.85 -0.64
CA LYS A 110 4.99 3.63 -1.74
C LYS A 110 6.03 4.75 -1.85
N ALA A 111 5.61 6.01 -1.77
CA ALA A 111 6.55 7.13 -1.83
C ALA A 111 7.57 7.07 -0.68
N ILE A 112 7.14 6.72 0.54
CA ILE A 112 8.02 6.54 1.69
C ILE A 112 9.00 5.38 1.46
N THR A 113 8.52 4.21 1.02
CA THR A 113 9.39 3.06 0.74
C THR A 113 10.40 3.36 -0.37
N GLN A 114 9.98 4.01 -1.46
CA GLN A 114 10.88 4.41 -2.54
C GLN A 114 11.93 5.44 -2.08
N LEU A 115 11.54 6.41 -1.25
CA LEU A 115 12.46 7.35 -0.63
C LEU A 115 13.49 6.64 0.26
N VAL A 116 13.05 5.72 1.13
CA VAL A 116 13.95 4.94 2.00
C VAL A 116 14.90 4.05 1.19
N LEU A 117 14.42 3.42 0.11
CA LEU A 117 15.27 2.65 -0.81
C LEU A 117 16.35 3.54 -1.45
N SER A 118 15.97 4.73 -1.95
CA SER A 118 16.93 5.68 -2.53
C SER A 118 17.98 6.18 -1.53
N CYS A 119 17.63 6.29 -0.24
CA CYS A 119 18.56 6.68 0.83
C CYS A 119 19.43 5.52 1.34
N THR A 120 19.00 4.26 1.17
CA THR A 120 19.76 3.07 1.59
C THR A 120 20.75 2.58 0.52
N GLU A 121 20.57 2.98 -0.74
CA GLU A 121 21.51 2.75 -1.85
C GLU A 121 22.67 3.78 -1.93
N LEU A 122 23.08 4.39 -0.80
CA LEU A 122 24.33 5.19 -0.74
C LEU A 122 25.56 4.26 -0.67
N PRO A 123 26.65 4.56 -1.41
CA PRO A 123 27.49 3.52 -2.02
C PRO A 123 28.52 2.93 -1.05
N SER A 124 28.41 1.64 -0.80
CA SER A 124 29.42 0.79 -0.14
C SER A 124 30.68 0.52 -0.99
N LYS A 125 31.02 1.38 -1.96
CA LYS A 125 32.11 1.14 -2.94
C LYS A 125 33.33 2.06 -2.87
N THR A 126 33.45 2.93 -1.86
CA THR A 126 34.64 3.80 -1.72
C THR A 126 35.78 3.23 -0.88
N ARG A 127 35.64 2.06 -0.24
CA ARG A 127 36.67 1.51 0.68
C ARG A 127 37.67 0.53 0.04
N LEU A 128 37.43 0.01 -1.16
CA LEU A 128 38.28 -1.04 -1.75
C LEU A 128 39.21 -0.56 -2.88
N LYS A 129 39.17 0.73 -3.27
CA LYS A 129 40.03 1.25 -4.36
C LYS A 129 41.41 1.75 -3.89
N GLU A 130 41.61 1.96 -2.59
CA GLU A 130 42.88 2.49 -2.05
C GLU A 130 43.91 1.41 -1.69
N ARG A 131 43.54 0.12 -1.65
CA ARG A 131 44.47 -0.98 -1.32
C ARG A 131 45.08 -1.70 -2.53
N GLY A 132 44.75 -1.26 -3.76
CA GLY A 132 45.07 -1.96 -5.00
C GLY A 132 46.12 -1.31 -5.91
N LYS A 133 46.88 -0.31 -5.45
CA LYS A 133 48.08 0.16 -6.19
C LYS A 133 49.30 -0.59 -5.66
N VAL A 134 49.42 -1.85 -6.07
CA VAL A 134 50.69 -2.57 -6.07
C VAL A 134 51.59 -1.83 -7.05
N ILE A 135 52.66 -1.23 -6.52
CA ILE A 135 53.77 -0.71 -7.28
C ILE A 135 54.54 -1.93 -7.78
N ASN A 136 54.45 -2.21 -9.08
CA ASN A 136 55.44 -2.99 -9.81
C ASN A 136 55.52 -2.40 -11.21
N ASP A 137 56.75 -2.06 -11.60
CA ASP A 137 57.33 -1.90 -12.94
C ASP A 137 58.46 -0.87 -12.79
N GLY A 138 59.70 -1.06 -13.22
CA GLY A 138 60.29 -2.05 -14.08
C GLY A 138 61.74 -1.63 -14.31
N LYS A 139 62.61 -2.63 -14.37
CA LYS A 139 64.04 -2.56 -14.69
C LYS A 139 64.26 -1.87 -16.05
N THR A 140 65.13 -0.85 -16.12
CA THR A 140 65.80 -0.49 -17.39
C THR A 140 67.28 -0.18 -17.17
N ARG A 141 68.12 -0.90 -17.91
CA ARG A 141 69.59 -0.90 -17.92
C ARG A 141 70.08 0.01 -19.06
N LYS A 142 70.96 0.98 -18.80
CA LYS A 142 71.90 1.62 -19.76
C LYS A 142 73.12 2.11 -18.93
N LYS A 143 74.30 1.46 -18.98
CA LYS A 143 75.43 1.68 -19.90
C LYS A 143 75.84 3.17 -20.04
N ALA A 144 76.87 3.57 -19.30
CA ALA A 144 78.06 4.32 -19.75
C ALA A 144 79.16 4.10 -18.70
#